data_AF-A0A9E4BY17-F1
#
_entry.id   AF-A0A9E4BY17-F1
#
_cell.length_a   1.000
_cell.length_b   1.000
_cell.length_c   1.000
_cell.angle_alpha   90.00
_cell.angle_beta   90.00
_cell.angle_gamma   90.00
#
_symmetry.space_group_name_H-M   'P 1'
#
loop_
_entity.id
_entity.type
_entity.pdbx_description
1 polymer ?
#
loop_
_entity_poly.entity_id
_entity_poly.type
_entity_poly.pdbx_seq_one_letter_code
_entity_poly.pdbx_strand_id
1 'polypeptide(L)' 'MRALVPFGGRQWGCILVLALGLSSCRYGYQYYAEPLRPLDEEGQAAGMIVSDDGTVTYVADRLEIAVRPFSDR' A
#
# COMPACT_ATOMS: atom_id res chain seq x y z
N MET A 1 -27.65 -35.45 24.04
CA MET A 1 -27.21 -35.96 22.72
C MET A 1 -26.28 -34.93 22.09
N ARG A 2 -24.96 -35.11 22.17
CA ARG A 2 -23.96 -34.22 21.53
C ARG A 2 -23.00 -35.13 20.76
N ALA A 3 -23.12 -35.13 19.44
CA ALA A 3 -22.21 -35.86 18.57
C ALA A 3 -20.85 -35.16 18.58
N LEU A 4 -19.83 -35.82 19.11
CA LEU A 4 -18.44 -35.44 18.84
C LEU A 4 -18.16 -35.78 17.38
N VAL A 5 -18.01 -34.76 16.54
CA VAL A 5 -17.53 -34.94 15.17
C VAL A 5 -16.07 -35.40 15.24
N PRO A 6 -15.67 -36.52 14.59
CA PRO A 6 -14.29 -36.97 14.60
C PRO A 6 -13.45 -36.05 13.72
N PHE A 7 -12.64 -35.20 14.35
CA PHE A 7 -11.82 -34.23 13.63
C PHE A 7 -10.57 -34.91 12.98
N GLY A 8 -10.70 -35.48 11.78
CA GLY A 8 -9.57 -36.08 11.02
C GLY A 8 -8.58 -35.07 10.42
N GLY A 9 -7.34 -35.45 10.09
CA GLY A 9 -6.33 -34.49 9.58
C GLY A 9 -6.68 -33.77 8.26
N ARG A 10 -7.59 -34.34 7.45
CA ARG A 10 -7.98 -33.80 6.13
C ARG A 10 -8.75 -32.47 6.20
N GLN A 11 -9.61 -32.32 7.19
CA GLN A 11 -10.41 -31.11 7.44
C GLN A 11 -9.57 -29.96 8.02
N TRP A 12 -8.49 -30.24 8.76
CA TRP A 12 -7.53 -29.21 9.18
C TRP A 12 -6.76 -28.64 7.98
N GLY A 13 -6.42 -29.51 7.02
CA GLY A 13 -5.85 -29.10 5.74
C GLY A 13 -6.79 -28.16 4.97
N CYS A 14 -8.08 -28.51 4.88
CA CYS A 14 -9.07 -27.64 4.23
C CYS A 14 -9.22 -26.28 4.93
N ILE A 15 -9.25 -26.26 6.27
CA ILE A 15 -9.35 -25.02 7.05
C ILE A 15 -8.11 -24.15 6.82
N LEU A 16 -6.92 -24.74 6.79
CA LEU A 16 -5.65 -24.03 6.57
C LEU A 16 -5.57 -23.43 5.16
N VAL A 17 -5.98 -24.19 4.13
CA VAL A 17 -6.03 -23.71 2.74
C VAL A 17 -7.04 -22.56 2.60
N LEU A 18 -8.19 -22.66 3.26
CA LEU A 18 -9.20 -21.58 3.26
C LEU A 18 -8.67 -20.31 3.96
N ALA A 19 -7.98 -20.46 5.09
CA ALA A 19 -7.39 -19.34 5.83
C ALA A 19 -6.28 -18.62 5.04
N LEU A 20 -5.45 -19.38 4.32
CA LEU A 20 -4.41 -18.83 3.44
C LEU A 20 -4.99 -18.13 2.21
N GLY A 21 -6.06 -18.66 1.61
CA GLY A 21 -6.73 -18.01 0.47
C GLY A 21 -7.44 -16.69 0.82
N LEU A 22 -8.01 -16.61 2.03
CA LEU A 22 -8.70 -15.39 2.49
C LEU A 22 -7.72 -14.24 2.84
N SER A 23 -6.47 -14.56 3.20
CA SER A 23 -5.47 -13.55 3.54
C SER A 23 -4.84 -12.89 2.31
N SER A 24 -4.72 -13.59 1.17
CA SER A 24 -4.14 -13.04 -0.06
C SER A 24 -5.03 -11.99 -0.75
N CYS A 25 -6.36 -12.05 -0.58
CA CYS A 25 -7.27 -11.06 -1.16
C CYS A 25 -7.19 -9.66 -0.53
N ARG A 26 -6.57 -9.51 0.65
CA ARG A 26 -6.48 -8.22 1.36
C ARG A 26 -5.26 -7.37 1.02
N TYR A 27 -4.21 -7.93 0.43
CA TYR A 27 -2.93 -7.22 0.24
C TYR A 27 -2.67 -6.73 -1.19
N GLY A 28 -3.48 -7.13 -2.18
CA GLY A 28 -3.20 -6.85 -3.60
C GLY A 28 -3.74 -5.52 -4.15
N TYR A 29 -4.72 -4.90 -3.47
CA TYR A 29 -5.40 -3.70 -3.97
C TYR A 29 -5.56 -2.68 -2.85
N GLN A 30 -4.52 -1.90 -2.59
CA GLN A 30 -4.67 -0.63 -1.88
C GLN A 30 -5.32 0.36 -2.85
N TYR A 31 -6.65 0.31 -2.93
CA TYR A 31 -7.38 1.42 -3.53
C TYR A 31 -7.15 2.64 -2.64
N TYR A 32 -6.46 3.65 -3.16
CA TYR A 32 -6.53 5.02 -2.63
C TYR A 32 -7.95 5.55 -2.90
N ALA A 33 -8.93 5.02 -2.15
CA ALA A 33 -10.35 5.32 -2.30
C ALA A 33 -10.81 6.50 -1.43
N GLU A 34 -9.95 6.97 -0.53
CA GLU A 34 -10.20 8.19 0.24
C GLU A 34 -9.65 9.42 -0.47
N PRO A 35 -10.22 10.61 -0.22
CA PRO A 35 -9.64 11.85 -0.68
C PRO A 35 -8.17 11.91 -0.24
N LEU A 36 -7.26 12.04 -1.21
CA LEU A 36 -5.84 12.20 -0.95
C LEU A 36 -5.67 13.41 -0.03
N ARG A 37 -5.29 13.16 1.22
CA ARG A 37 -4.95 14.22 2.17
C ARG A 37 -3.44 14.43 2.11
N PRO A 38 -2.99 15.69 2.13
CA PRO A 38 -1.57 15.96 2.31
C PRO A 38 -1.11 15.29 3.61
N LEU A 39 0.04 14.62 3.57
CA LEU A 39 0.70 14.17 4.79
C LEU A 39 1.12 15.40 5.61
N ASP A 40 1.52 15.18 6.86
CA ASP A 40 2.28 16.16 7.62
C ASP A 40 3.55 16.59 6.85
N GLU A 41 4.02 17.81 7.11
CA GLU A 41 5.19 18.37 6.40
C GLU A 41 6.44 17.50 6.61
N GLU A 42 6.61 16.90 7.79
CA GLU A 42 7.72 15.98 8.08
C GLU A 42 7.67 14.73 7.18
N GLY A 43 6.48 14.17 6.96
CA GLY A 43 6.24 13.08 6.04
C GLY A 43 6.39 13.43 4.54
N GLN A 44 6.20 14.70 4.17
CA GLN A 44 6.37 15.17 2.78
C GLN A 44 7.80 15.59 2.43
N ALA A 45 8.58 16.02 3.43
CA ALA A 45 9.94 16.51 3.22
C ALA A 45 10.94 15.39 2.87
N ALA A 46 10.63 14.14 3.23
CA ALA A 46 11.52 13.00 2.99
C ALA A 46 11.73 12.77 1.48
N GLY A 47 12.93 13.07 0.99
CA GLY A 47 13.30 12.89 -0.41
C GLY A 47 12.82 13.99 -1.35
N MET A 48 12.28 15.10 -0.82
CA MET A 48 11.84 16.26 -1.62
C MET A 48 12.89 17.38 -1.57
N ILE A 49 13.31 17.87 -2.74
CA ILE A 49 14.28 18.96 -2.89
C ILE A 49 13.65 20.04 -3.76
N VAL A 50 13.64 21.27 -3.26
CA VAL A 50 13.17 22.44 -4.01
C VAL A 50 14.38 23.24 -4.45
N SER A 51 14.53 23.42 -5.76
CA SER A 51 15.62 24.21 -6.37
C SER A 51 15.20 25.67 -6.53
N ASP A 52 16.18 26.59 -6.57
CA ASP A 52 15.95 28.05 -6.66
C ASP A 52 15.18 28.47 -7.92
N ASP A 53 15.24 27.67 -8.98
CA ASP A 53 14.53 27.88 -10.23
C ASP A 53 13.05 27.42 -10.18
N GLY A 54 12.59 26.95 -9.01
CA GLY A 54 11.25 26.44 -8.76
C GLY A 54 11.07 24.97 -9.13
N THR A 55 12.12 24.27 -9.56
CA THR A 55 12.05 22.83 -9.83
C THR A 55 11.91 22.05 -8.53
N VAL A 56 10.93 21.15 -8.50
CA VAL A 56 10.69 20.24 -7.37
C VAL A 56 11.14 18.85 -7.77
N THR A 57 12.12 18.32 -7.04
CA THR A 57 12.67 16.97 -7.24
C THR A 57 12.21 16.06 -6.11
N TYR A 58 11.71 14.89 -6.45
CA TYR A 58 11.35 13.83 -5.51
C TYR A 58 12.17 12.58 -5.78
N VAL A 59 12.86 12.07 -4.76
CA VAL A 59 13.72 10.87 -4.82
C VAL A 59 13.16 9.79 -3.90
N ALA A 60 12.87 8.62 -4.47
CA ALA A 60 12.43 7.43 -3.76
C ALA A 60 13.25 6.22 -4.21
N ASP A 61 14.23 5.80 -3.40
CA ASP A 61 15.18 4.73 -3.73
C ASP A 61 15.89 4.99 -5.07
N ARG A 62 15.61 4.20 -6.11
CA ARG A 62 16.15 4.39 -7.47
C ARG A 62 15.30 5.27 -8.39
N LEU A 63 14.13 5.73 -7.95
CA LEU A 63 13.22 6.58 -8.72
C LEU A 63 13.48 8.05 -8.40
N GLU A 64 13.72 8.85 -9.44
CA GLU A 64 13.84 10.31 -9.35
C GLU A 64 12.85 10.97 -10.31
N ILE A 65 12.08 11.94 -9.80
CA ILE A 65 11.11 12.71 -10.58
C ILE A 65 11.38 14.18 -10.34
N ALA A 66 11.70 14.92 -11.40
CA ALA A 66 11.86 16.37 -11.35
C ALA A 66 10.73 17.04 -12.15
N VAL A 67 9.97 17.90 -11.48
CA VAL A 67 8.88 18.66 -12.09
C VAL A 67 9.23 20.14 -12.05
N ARG A 68 9.23 20.76 -13.23
CA ARG A 68 9.33 22.21 -13.36
C ARG A 68 7.93 22.78 -13.56
N PRO A 69 7.49 23.75 -12.73
CA PRO A 69 6.20 24.38 -12.93
C PRO A 69 6.20 25.12 -14.28
N PHE A 70 5.32 24.71 -15.17
CA PHE A 70 5.02 25.40 -16.42
C PHE A 70 3.59 25.92 -16.34
N SER A 71 3.44 27.24 -16.20
CA SER A 71 2.15 27.88 -16.35
C SER A 71 1.95 28.24 -17.82
N ASP A 72 1.02 27.55 -18.49
CA ASP A 72 0.47 28.00 -19.77
C ASP A 72 -0.36 29.25 -19.46
N ARG A 73 0.09 30.41 -19.94
CA ARG A 73 -0.55 31.71 -19.66
C ARG A 73 -1.01 32.34 -20.96
#